data_AF-A0A2E2XZR0-F1
#
_entry.id   AF-A0A2E2XZR0-F1
#
_cell.length_a   1.000
_cell.length_b   1.000
_cell.length_c   1.000
_cell.angle_alpha   90.00
_cell.angle_beta   90.00
_cell.angle_gamma   90.00
#
_symmetry.space_group_name_H-M   'P 1'
#
loop_
_entity.id
_entity.type
_entity.pdbx_description
1 polymer ?
#
loop_
_entity_poly.entity_id
_entity_poly.type
_entity_poly.pdbx_seq_one_letter_code
_entity_poly.pdbx_strand_id
1 'polypeptide(L)'
;YTPPASDDVTDRPVWINVHTGNFLPPLFNGAISGNKSDSVGVNICKQMAKRGYVAINVNYRLGWNPISTDPNVRRGTLLQAVFRALHDVQTAVRFMRSPAGAPFGINPDKIALIGQGSGGYVTQAYTTLSDYNTEIAGIAKFINTETGLPFVLESIDGTIDGGPGFLRLVDPLWQLGVPKDVSMSVNMGGSLADSSWLNQGEAAMVAFHCLRDPYAPFDYGMVVVPTTNENVVPVSGGNVFIRKANEFGNNDAFSSIPSFGDAYTDAARSMYGQTYEYIYASQPEVTVSADPEGLYPFILPINSDGPLGVFGNQGSPWDWWDFATLQAVVAATNAALGTEFDATTLNATGLLSNPGMGQEKGLTYLDTIQGYLQPRAVLQMELATGIGESIEVRDAMKIYPNPSVGYVVIENDKADMSEIVFMDGIGRVVFTTEVEGSQYTLNHRGWKTGIYFVTVMFEEGGQLTKKLIIK
;
A
#
# COMPACT_ATOMS: atom_id res chain seq x y z
N TYR A 1 -5.31 8.35 -16.88
CA TYR A 1 -4.27 8.42 -17.91
C TYR A 1 -4.46 7.15 -18.71
N THR A 2 -4.70 7.29 -20.00
CA THR A 2 -4.69 6.16 -20.93
C THR A 2 -3.42 6.32 -21.74
N PRO A 3 -2.56 5.30 -21.82
CA PRO A 3 -1.34 5.41 -22.60
C PRO A 3 -1.67 5.70 -24.08
N PRO A 4 -0.76 6.36 -24.83
CA PRO A 4 -0.95 6.58 -26.25
C PRO A 4 -1.06 5.24 -26.99
N ALA A 5 -1.70 5.21 -28.16
CA ALA A 5 -1.85 3.98 -28.95
C ALA A 5 -0.51 3.38 -29.43
N SER A 6 0.58 4.14 -29.35
CA SER A 6 1.95 3.69 -29.63
C SER A 6 2.61 2.97 -28.45
N ASP A 7 1.97 2.91 -27.29
CA ASP A 7 2.46 2.18 -26.12
C ASP A 7 2.15 0.70 -26.27
N ASP A 8 3.20 -0.09 -26.49
CA ASP A 8 3.17 -1.53 -26.72
C ASP A 8 3.66 -2.35 -25.50
N VAL A 9 3.84 -1.70 -24.35
CA VAL A 9 4.30 -2.38 -23.12
C VAL A 9 3.19 -3.30 -22.60
N THR A 10 3.54 -4.58 -22.46
CA THR A 10 2.60 -5.66 -22.11
C THR A 10 2.92 -6.35 -20.78
N ASP A 11 3.93 -5.87 -20.04
CA ASP A 11 4.40 -6.45 -18.78
C ASP A 11 4.31 -5.44 -17.62
N ARG A 12 3.15 -4.78 -17.46
CA ARG A 12 3.01 -3.68 -16.50
C ARG A 12 2.72 -4.19 -15.08
N PRO A 13 3.44 -3.71 -14.05
CA PRO A 13 3.03 -3.93 -12.67
C PRO A 13 1.67 -3.27 -12.38
N VAL A 14 0.91 -3.86 -11.46
CA VAL A 14 -0.48 -3.50 -11.15
C VAL A 14 -0.61 -2.93 -9.75
N TRP A 15 -1.37 -1.84 -9.63
CA TRP A 15 -1.86 -1.32 -8.36
C TRP A 15 -3.38 -1.39 -8.28
N ILE A 16 -3.89 -2.02 -7.23
CA ILE A 16 -5.31 -2.07 -6.93
C ILE A 16 -5.59 -1.23 -5.68
N ASN A 17 -6.33 -0.13 -5.86
CA ASN A 17 -6.79 0.75 -4.81
C ASN A 17 -8.12 0.25 -4.22
N VAL A 18 -8.16 0.11 -2.90
CA VAL A 18 -9.33 -0.29 -2.11
C VAL A 18 -9.75 0.88 -1.21
N HIS A 19 -10.91 1.47 -1.51
CA HIS A 19 -11.38 2.69 -0.83
C HIS A 19 -11.84 2.44 0.62
N THR A 20 -11.89 3.52 1.43
CA THR A 20 -12.54 3.48 2.76
C THR A 20 -14.05 3.41 2.66
N GLY A 21 -14.77 3.66 3.76
CA GLY A 21 -16.22 3.82 3.77
C GLY A 21 -16.89 3.06 4.90
N ASN A 22 -16.12 2.46 5.81
CA ASN A 22 -16.65 1.66 6.92
C ASN A 22 -17.62 0.57 6.44
N PHE A 23 -17.34 0.03 5.24
CA PHE A 23 -18.17 -0.97 4.58
C PHE A 23 -19.64 -0.57 4.41
N LEU A 24 -19.93 0.73 4.31
CA LEU A 24 -21.25 1.29 4.07
C LEU A 24 -21.17 2.32 2.94
N PRO A 25 -22.25 2.54 2.17
CA PRO A 25 -22.26 3.59 1.16
C PRO A 25 -21.99 4.96 1.80
N PRO A 26 -21.40 5.93 1.05
CA PRO A 26 -21.31 7.32 1.51
C PRO A 26 -22.65 7.85 2.01
N LEU A 27 -22.62 8.80 2.94
CA LEU A 27 -23.77 9.36 3.69
C LEU A 27 -24.36 8.38 4.71
N PHE A 28 -24.58 7.12 4.35
CA PHE A 28 -25.05 6.07 5.28
C PHE A 28 -23.97 5.63 6.27
N ASN A 29 -22.72 5.76 5.88
CA ASN A 29 -21.57 5.52 6.73
C ASN A 29 -21.27 6.69 7.70
N GLY A 30 -22.11 7.74 7.71
CA GLY A 30 -21.90 8.94 8.52
C GLY A 30 -20.81 9.87 7.99
N ALA A 31 -20.29 9.62 6.79
CA ALA A 31 -19.17 10.33 6.18
C ALA A 31 -19.45 10.70 4.71
N ILE A 32 -18.52 11.46 4.13
CA ILE A 32 -18.61 12.00 2.76
C ILE A 32 -17.94 11.07 1.75
N SER A 33 -16.85 10.41 2.17
CA SER A 33 -16.12 9.41 1.39
C SER A 33 -16.63 7.99 1.64
N GLY A 34 -16.29 7.07 0.76
CA GLY A 34 -16.66 5.66 0.82
C GLY A 34 -16.88 5.02 -0.56
N ASN A 35 -16.26 5.55 -1.61
CA ASN A 35 -16.49 5.12 -2.99
C ASN A 35 -15.20 5.12 -3.81
N LYS A 36 -15.11 4.25 -4.82
CA LYS A 36 -13.99 4.30 -5.78
C LYS A 36 -13.82 5.65 -6.49
N SER A 37 -14.85 6.48 -6.54
CA SER A 37 -14.78 7.81 -7.19
C SER A 37 -14.22 8.90 -6.28
N ASP A 38 -13.89 8.57 -5.02
CA ASP A 38 -13.34 9.53 -4.08
C ASP A 38 -12.01 10.11 -4.56
N SER A 39 -11.78 11.38 -4.24
CA SER A 39 -10.65 12.15 -4.75
C SER A 39 -9.30 11.46 -4.51
N VAL A 40 -9.13 10.82 -3.35
CA VAL A 40 -7.90 10.13 -2.96
C VAL A 40 -7.60 8.94 -3.86
N GLY A 41 -8.55 8.00 -3.98
CA GLY A 41 -8.37 6.82 -4.82
C GLY A 41 -8.15 7.19 -6.29
N VAL A 42 -8.90 8.17 -6.81
CA VAL A 42 -8.71 8.68 -8.17
C VAL A 42 -7.30 9.25 -8.37
N ASN A 43 -6.78 10.01 -7.41
CA ASN A 43 -5.46 10.62 -7.54
C ASN A 43 -4.32 9.62 -7.31
N ILE A 44 -4.46 8.66 -6.41
CA ILE A 44 -3.52 7.52 -6.29
C ILE A 44 -3.43 6.80 -7.63
N CYS A 45 -4.56 6.37 -8.20
CA CYS A 45 -4.56 5.65 -9.48
C CYS A 45 -4.01 6.50 -10.63
N LYS A 46 -4.31 7.80 -10.69
CA LYS A 46 -3.71 8.71 -11.69
C LYS A 46 -2.18 8.80 -11.54
N GLN A 47 -1.68 8.87 -10.31
CA GLN A 47 -0.25 8.96 -10.02
C GLN A 47 0.51 7.66 -10.31
N MET A 48 -0.12 6.51 -10.05
CA MET A 48 0.39 5.20 -10.46
C MET A 48 0.40 5.06 -11.98
N ALA A 49 -0.71 5.39 -12.66
CA ALA A 49 -0.77 5.31 -14.12
C ALA A 49 0.29 6.20 -14.82
N LYS A 50 0.57 7.38 -14.28
CA LYS A 50 1.66 8.27 -14.77
C LYS A 50 3.06 7.67 -14.62
N ARG A 51 3.25 6.69 -13.73
CA ARG A 51 4.51 5.98 -13.50
C ARG A 51 4.61 4.65 -14.28
N GLY A 52 3.63 4.36 -15.16
CA GLY A 52 3.64 3.17 -16.01
C GLY A 52 2.96 1.94 -15.40
N TYR A 53 2.30 2.07 -14.24
CA TYR A 53 1.50 0.99 -13.67
C TYR A 53 0.14 0.88 -14.35
N VAL A 54 -0.42 -0.33 -14.39
CA VAL A 54 -1.88 -0.49 -14.52
C VAL A 54 -2.50 -0.19 -13.17
N ALA A 55 -3.37 0.82 -13.11
CA ALA A 55 -3.97 1.28 -11.87
C ALA A 55 -5.48 1.06 -11.86
N ILE A 56 -5.98 0.36 -10.85
CA ILE A 56 -7.36 -0.10 -10.73
C ILE A 56 -7.95 0.47 -9.46
N ASN A 57 -9.13 1.07 -9.54
CA ASN A 57 -9.85 1.54 -8.38
C ASN A 57 -11.15 0.72 -8.24
N VAL A 58 -11.15 -0.23 -7.31
CA VAL A 58 -12.21 -1.23 -7.21
C VAL A 58 -13.32 -0.77 -6.28
N ASN A 59 -14.56 -1.15 -6.61
CA ASN A 59 -15.63 -1.23 -5.61
C ASN A 59 -15.66 -2.65 -5.06
N TYR A 60 -16.17 -2.79 -3.84
CA TYR A 60 -16.43 -4.06 -3.18
C TYR A 60 -17.81 -4.02 -2.51
N ARG A 61 -18.36 -5.18 -2.15
CA ARG A 61 -19.67 -5.30 -1.49
C ARG A 61 -19.65 -4.61 -0.14
N LEU A 62 -20.66 -3.79 0.08
CA LEU A 62 -20.90 -3.03 1.31
C LEU A 62 -22.11 -3.63 2.06
N GLY A 63 -22.33 -3.16 3.28
CA GLY A 63 -23.51 -3.42 4.09
C GLY A 63 -23.17 -4.18 5.37
N TRP A 64 -23.52 -3.60 6.51
CA TRP A 64 -23.57 -4.25 7.82
C TRP A 64 -24.58 -3.49 8.70
N ASN A 65 -24.86 -3.95 9.93
CA ASN A 65 -25.86 -3.33 10.80
C ASN A 65 -25.19 -2.50 11.92
N PRO A 66 -24.90 -1.20 11.71
CA PRO A 66 -24.28 -0.34 12.73
C PRO A 66 -25.23 0.06 13.85
N ILE A 67 -26.54 0.04 13.63
CA ILE A 67 -27.53 0.60 14.56
C ILE A 67 -28.11 -0.44 15.54
N SER A 68 -27.71 -1.71 15.42
CA SER A 68 -28.12 -2.73 16.39
C SER A 68 -27.64 -2.34 17.78
N THR A 69 -28.50 -2.49 18.79
CA THR A 69 -28.11 -2.31 20.20
C THR A 69 -27.34 -3.51 20.76
N ASP A 70 -27.32 -4.64 20.03
CA ASP A 70 -26.54 -5.81 20.37
C ASP A 70 -25.10 -5.71 19.78
N PRO A 71 -24.06 -5.69 20.63
CA PRO A 71 -22.66 -5.70 20.19
C PRO A 71 -22.27 -6.92 19.34
N ASN A 72 -22.85 -8.10 19.58
CA ASN A 72 -22.58 -9.30 18.78
C ASN A 72 -23.10 -9.13 17.35
N VAL A 73 -24.29 -8.57 17.17
CA VAL A 73 -24.84 -8.28 15.84
C VAL A 73 -23.99 -7.24 15.11
N ARG A 74 -23.59 -6.14 15.78
CA ARG A 74 -22.75 -5.11 15.16
C ARG A 74 -21.39 -5.68 14.73
N ARG A 75 -20.68 -6.32 15.67
CA ARG A 75 -19.37 -6.93 15.39
C ARG A 75 -19.48 -8.00 14.30
N GLY A 76 -20.45 -8.90 14.42
CA GLY A 76 -20.62 -10.00 13.47
C GLY A 76 -20.91 -9.51 12.05
N THR A 77 -21.89 -8.62 11.90
CA THR A 77 -22.24 -8.10 10.57
C THR A 77 -21.14 -7.24 9.96
N LEU A 78 -20.35 -6.50 10.77
CA LEU A 78 -19.16 -5.79 10.31
C LEU A 78 -18.10 -6.75 9.79
N LEU A 79 -17.72 -7.76 10.58
CA LEU A 79 -16.70 -8.74 10.19
C LEU A 79 -17.09 -9.52 8.92
N GLN A 80 -18.37 -9.86 8.77
CA GLN A 80 -18.89 -10.44 7.54
C GLN A 80 -18.79 -9.47 6.35
N ALA A 81 -18.93 -8.16 6.56
CA ALA A 81 -18.72 -7.15 5.52
C ALA A 81 -17.25 -7.05 5.11
N VAL A 82 -16.32 -7.09 6.08
CA VAL A 82 -14.88 -7.20 5.78
C VAL A 82 -14.61 -8.45 4.94
N PHE A 83 -15.21 -9.58 5.29
CA PHE A 83 -15.00 -10.86 4.60
C PHE A 83 -15.54 -10.86 3.16
N ARG A 84 -16.71 -10.25 2.93
CA ARG A 84 -17.21 -10.02 1.56
C ARG A 84 -16.27 -9.13 0.75
N ALA A 85 -15.77 -8.05 1.35
CA ALA A 85 -14.84 -7.14 0.70
C ALA A 85 -13.50 -7.82 0.35
N LEU A 86 -12.96 -8.63 1.29
CA LEU A 86 -11.79 -9.47 1.08
C LEU A 86 -11.95 -10.33 -0.18
N HIS A 87 -13.06 -11.05 -0.29
CA HIS A 87 -13.29 -11.88 -1.45
C HIS A 87 -13.41 -11.10 -2.75
N ASP A 88 -14.06 -9.93 -2.73
CA ASP A 88 -14.22 -9.13 -3.95
C ASP A 88 -12.88 -8.60 -4.45
N VAL A 89 -11.97 -8.25 -3.54
CA VAL A 89 -10.59 -7.89 -3.87
C VAL A 89 -9.81 -9.10 -4.39
N GLN A 90 -9.99 -10.29 -3.83
CA GLN A 90 -9.40 -11.53 -4.38
C GLN A 90 -9.87 -11.81 -5.79
N THR A 91 -11.17 -11.67 -6.07
CA THR A 91 -11.72 -11.81 -7.42
C THR A 91 -11.17 -10.74 -8.35
N ALA A 92 -10.94 -9.51 -7.88
CA ALA A 92 -10.31 -8.45 -8.69
C ALA A 92 -8.85 -8.79 -9.06
N VAL A 93 -8.06 -9.31 -8.12
CA VAL A 93 -6.69 -9.78 -8.39
C VAL A 93 -6.69 -10.93 -9.40
N ARG A 94 -7.57 -11.93 -9.20
CA ARG A 94 -7.73 -13.05 -10.14
C ARG A 94 -8.18 -12.59 -11.52
N PHE A 95 -9.08 -11.60 -11.59
CA PHE A 95 -9.55 -11.05 -12.86
C PHE A 95 -8.39 -10.51 -13.69
N MET A 96 -7.44 -9.83 -13.06
CA MET A 96 -6.27 -9.30 -13.75
C MET A 96 -5.38 -10.40 -14.35
N ARG A 97 -5.32 -11.58 -13.72
CA ARG A 97 -4.62 -12.76 -14.24
C ARG A 97 -5.43 -13.60 -15.24
N SER A 98 -6.71 -13.29 -15.40
CA SER A 98 -7.61 -14.06 -16.25
C SER A 98 -7.46 -13.68 -17.73
N PRO A 99 -7.99 -14.49 -18.67
CA PRO A 99 -8.07 -14.10 -20.08
C PRO A 99 -8.81 -12.78 -20.32
N ALA A 100 -9.76 -12.42 -19.45
CA ALA A 100 -10.46 -11.14 -19.53
C ALA A 100 -9.60 -9.96 -19.05
N GLY A 101 -8.59 -10.22 -18.21
CA GLY A 101 -7.58 -9.25 -17.78
C GLY A 101 -6.41 -9.09 -18.78
N ALA A 102 -6.19 -10.06 -19.65
CA ALA A 102 -5.09 -10.05 -20.63
C ALA A 102 -4.99 -8.76 -21.47
N PRO A 103 -6.09 -8.10 -21.91
CA PRO A 103 -6.01 -6.86 -22.67
C PRO A 103 -5.37 -5.67 -21.92
N PHE A 104 -5.20 -5.75 -20.59
CA PHE A 104 -4.55 -4.69 -19.82
C PHE A 104 -3.01 -4.74 -19.86
N GLY A 105 -2.40 -5.79 -20.43
CA GLY A 105 -0.94 -5.87 -20.61
C GLY A 105 -0.18 -5.84 -19.29
N ILE A 106 -0.55 -6.71 -18.35
CA ILE A 106 0.03 -6.74 -17.01
C ILE A 106 1.11 -7.81 -16.85
N ASN A 107 2.02 -7.58 -15.91
CA ASN A 107 2.83 -8.64 -15.31
C ASN A 107 2.02 -9.32 -14.19
N PRO A 108 1.65 -10.62 -14.31
CA PRO A 108 0.82 -11.31 -13.33
C PRO A 108 1.50 -11.56 -11.99
N ASP A 109 2.84 -11.42 -11.91
CA ASP A 109 3.64 -11.64 -10.70
C ASP A 109 3.89 -10.33 -9.92
N LYS A 110 3.54 -9.18 -10.52
CA LYS A 110 3.78 -7.85 -9.95
C LYS A 110 2.47 -7.12 -9.69
N ILE A 111 1.70 -7.59 -8.70
CA ILE A 111 0.41 -7.01 -8.30
C ILE A 111 0.50 -6.54 -6.85
N ALA A 112 0.19 -5.27 -6.59
CA ALA A 112 0.18 -4.69 -5.26
C ALA A 112 -1.18 -4.09 -4.90
N LEU A 113 -1.51 -4.11 -3.61
CA LEU A 113 -2.73 -3.53 -3.06
C LEU A 113 -2.43 -2.25 -2.29
N ILE A 114 -3.30 -1.25 -2.39
CA ILE A 114 -3.29 -0.06 -1.53
C ILE A 114 -4.69 0.20 -0.97
N GLY A 115 -4.82 0.15 0.35
CA GLY A 115 -6.07 0.28 1.05
C GLY A 115 -6.11 1.52 1.93
N GLN A 116 -7.21 2.28 1.87
CA GLN A 116 -7.42 3.45 2.72
C GLN A 116 -8.53 3.20 3.74
N GLY A 117 -8.32 3.58 5.00
CA GLY A 117 -9.28 3.38 6.09
C GLY A 117 -9.75 1.93 6.15
N SER A 118 -11.06 1.69 5.97
CA SER A 118 -11.63 0.34 5.90
C SER A 118 -11.00 -0.54 4.81
N GLY A 119 -10.58 0.04 3.69
CA GLY A 119 -9.82 -0.66 2.65
C GLY A 119 -8.45 -1.13 3.13
N GLY A 120 -7.81 -0.42 4.06
CA GLY A 120 -6.57 -0.84 4.70
C GLY A 120 -6.75 -2.10 5.56
N TYR A 121 -7.88 -2.22 6.28
CA TYR A 121 -8.22 -3.47 6.96
C TYR A 121 -8.37 -4.64 5.99
N VAL A 122 -8.96 -4.40 4.81
CA VAL A 122 -9.12 -5.42 3.77
C VAL A 122 -7.77 -5.85 3.22
N THR A 123 -6.87 -4.93 2.86
CA THR A 123 -5.57 -5.29 2.28
C THR A 123 -4.66 -5.98 3.30
N GLN A 124 -4.72 -5.59 4.58
CA GLN A 124 -4.00 -6.29 5.64
C GLN A 124 -4.58 -7.68 5.90
N ALA A 125 -5.90 -7.83 5.99
CA ALA A 125 -6.54 -9.14 6.12
C ALA A 125 -6.26 -10.04 4.91
N TYR A 126 -6.26 -9.48 3.70
CA TYR A 126 -5.95 -10.20 2.46
C TYR A 126 -4.57 -10.85 2.50
N THR A 127 -3.60 -10.13 3.04
CA THR A 127 -2.20 -10.53 3.00
C THR A 127 -1.85 -11.50 4.13
N THR A 128 -2.58 -11.45 5.24
CA THR A 128 -2.25 -12.16 6.48
C THR A 128 -3.15 -13.35 6.78
N LEU A 129 -4.45 -13.27 6.46
CA LEU A 129 -5.39 -14.33 6.81
C LEU A 129 -5.14 -15.58 5.96
N SER A 130 -4.68 -16.65 6.60
CA SER A 130 -4.18 -17.88 5.96
C SER A 130 -4.70 -19.18 6.59
N ASP A 131 -5.16 -19.15 7.85
CA ASP A 131 -5.74 -20.32 8.53
C ASP A 131 -7.01 -19.97 9.30
N TYR A 132 -8.17 -20.31 8.73
CA TYR A 132 -9.47 -20.06 9.33
C TYR A 132 -9.59 -20.61 10.77
N ASN A 133 -9.04 -21.80 11.04
CA ASN A 133 -9.25 -22.46 12.32
C ASN A 133 -8.47 -21.78 13.44
N THR A 134 -7.23 -21.36 13.18
CA THR A 134 -6.40 -20.72 14.20
C THR A 134 -6.59 -19.21 14.25
N GLU A 135 -6.89 -18.57 13.13
CA GLU A 135 -6.89 -17.11 12.99
C GLU A 135 -8.30 -16.50 13.11
N ILE A 136 -9.36 -17.28 12.83
CA ILE A 136 -10.75 -16.84 13.05
C ILE A 136 -11.42 -17.68 14.13
N ALA A 137 -11.61 -18.99 13.89
CA ALA A 137 -12.40 -19.83 14.79
C ALA A 137 -11.72 -20.09 16.14
N GLY A 138 -10.41 -19.89 16.22
CA GLY A 138 -9.59 -20.09 17.43
C GLY A 138 -9.45 -18.84 18.30
N ILE A 139 -9.85 -17.66 17.82
CA ILE A 139 -9.61 -16.40 18.54
C ILE A 139 -10.92 -15.86 19.12
N ALA A 140 -10.97 -15.77 20.46
CA ALA A 140 -12.17 -15.41 21.22
C ALA A 140 -12.87 -14.12 20.77
N LYS A 141 -12.11 -13.10 20.29
CA LYS A 141 -12.70 -11.83 19.83
C LYS A 141 -13.53 -11.96 18.54
N PHE A 142 -13.33 -13.04 17.79
CA PHE A 142 -14.09 -13.37 16.58
C PHE A 142 -15.22 -14.38 16.82
N ILE A 143 -15.49 -14.72 18.09
CA ILE A 143 -16.57 -15.62 18.49
C ILE A 143 -17.75 -14.82 19.02
N ASN A 144 -18.94 -15.17 18.55
CA ASN A 144 -20.19 -14.67 19.11
C ASN A 144 -20.37 -15.26 20.52
N THR A 145 -20.44 -14.38 21.52
CA THR A 145 -20.48 -14.79 22.93
C THR A 145 -21.78 -15.46 23.35
N GLU A 146 -22.85 -15.34 22.56
CA GLU A 146 -24.14 -15.98 22.82
C GLU A 146 -24.24 -17.37 22.19
N THR A 147 -23.78 -17.52 20.95
CA THR A 147 -23.89 -18.78 20.21
C THR A 147 -22.67 -19.69 20.37
N GLY A 148 -21.53 -19.15 20.78
CA GLY A 148 -20.25 -19.87 20.81
C GLY A 148 -19.66 -20.15 19.42
N LEU A 149 -20.23 -19.57 18.36
CA LEU A 149 -19.79 -19.76 16.98
C LEU A 149 -18.96 -18.57 16.49
N PRO A 150 -18.02 -18.78 15.54
CA PRO A 150 -17.37 -17.69 14.83
C PRO A 150 -18.37 -16.76 14.16
N PHE A 151 -18.09 -15.46 14.11
CA PHE A 151 -18.92 -14.48 13.40
C PHE A 151 -18.94 -14.69 11.89
N VAL A 152 -17.86 -15.25 11.34
CA VAL A 152 -17.73 -15.67 9.94
C VAL A 152 -17.66 -17.18 9.91
N LEU A 153 -18.56 -17.82 9.18
CA LEU A 153 -18.65 -19.27 9.06
C LEU A 153 -18.36 -19.65 7.61
N GLU A 154 -17.31 -20.41 7.32
CA GLU A 154 -16.96 -20.69 5.91
C GLU A 154 -18.08 -21.40 5.14
N SER A 155 -18.83 -22.27 5.82
CA SER A 155 -20.00 -22.94 5.24
C SER A 155 -21.11 -21.98 4.79
N ILE A 156 -21.15 -20.76 5.33
CA ILE A 156 -22.15 -19.73 5.01
C ILE A 156 -21.53 -18.62 4.17
N ASP A 157 -20.43 -18.02 4.64
CA ASP A 157 -19.82 -16.83 4.09
C ASP A 157 -18.80 -17.13 2.97
N GLY A 158 -18.35 -18.38 2.86
CA GLY A 158 -17.30 -18.83 1.94
C GLY A 158 -15.96 -19.05 2.61
N THR A 159 -15.02 -19.69 1.92
CA THR A 159 -13.68 -19.94 2.50
C THR A 159 -12.81 -18.69 2.49
N ILE A 160 -11.77 -18.66 3.32
CA ILE A 160 -10.82 -17.52 3.39
C ILE A 160 -10.17 -17.19 2.02
N ASP A 161 -10.01 -18.18 1.15
CA ASP A 161 -9.46 -18.01 -0.20
C ASP A 161 -10.52 -17.67 -1.27
N GLY A 162 -11.77 -17.45 -0.86
CA GLY A 162 -12.86 -17.05 -1.75
C GLY A 162 -13.65 -18.20 -2.36
N GLY A 163 -13.53 -19.41 -1.81
CA GLY A 163 -14.37 -20.56 -2.13
C GLY A 163 -15.83 -20.35 -1.75
N PRO A 164 -16.75 -21.21 -2.21
CA PRO A 164 -18.19 -21.03 -2.04
C PRO A 164 -18.64 -21.21 -0.59
N GLY A 165 -19.77 -20.58 -0.26
CA GLY A 165 -20.53 -20.78 0.98
C GLY A 165 -22.02 -20.59 0.68
N PHE A 166 -22.91 -20.87 1.64
CA PHE A 166 -24.36 -20.78 1.41
C PHE A 166 -24.83 -19.41 0.86
N LEU A 167 -24.25 -18.31 1.35
CA LEU A 167 -24.57 -16.94 0.92
C LEU A 167 -23.60 -16.40 -0.14
N ARG A 168 -22.52 -17.13 -0.44
CA ARG A 168 -21.50 -16.72 -1.40
C ARG A 168 -21.60 -17.56 -2.66
N LEU A 169 -21.95 -16.87 -3.76
CA LEU A 169 -21.82 -17.46 -5.08
C LEU A 169 -20.37 -17.86 -5.36
N VAL A 170 -20.24 -18.97 -6.06
CA VAL A 170 -18.97 -19.48 -6.58
C VAL A 170 -18.25 -18.39 -7.38
N ASP A 171 -16.98 -18.12 -7.04
CA ASP A 171 -16.04 -17.38 -7.88
C ASP A 171 -15.44 -18.34 -8.93
N PRO A 172 -15.77 -18.21 -10.23
CA PRO A 172 -15.25 -19.11 -11.25
C PRO A 172 -13.72 -19.04 -11.38
N LEU A 173 -13.11 -17.89 -11.11
CA LEU A 173 -11.66 -17.74 -11.20
C LEU A 173 -10.97 -18.48 -10.05
N TRP A 174 -11.58 -18.49 -8.86
CA TRP A 174 -11.13 -19.35 -7.76
C TRP A 174 -11.24 -20.83 -8.12
N GLN A 175 -12.35 -21.27 -8.72
CA GLN A 175 -12.53 -22.67 -9.14
C GLN A 175 -11.51 -23.12 -10.20
N LEU A 176 -11.12 -22.20 -11.07
CA LEU A 176 -10.07 -22.44 -12.07
C LEU A 176 -8.65 -22.42 -11.47
N GLY A 177 -8.51 -22.20 -10.16
CA GLY A 177 -7.22 -22.15 -9.49
C GLY A 177 -6.40 -20.91 -9.84
N VAL A 178 -7.03 -19.82 -10.29
CA VAL A 178 -6.31 -18.58 -10.59
C VAL A 178 -5.72 -18.03 -9.26
N PRO A 179 -4.40 -17.81 -9.21
CA PRO A 179 -3.74 -17.41 -7.97
C PRO A 179 -4.17 -16.01 -7.53
N LYS A 180 -4.10 -15.78 -6.21
CA LYS A 180 -4.44 -14.49 -5.58
C LYS A 180 -3.22 -13.79 -4.97
N ASP A 181 -2.02 -14.28 -5.21
CA ASP A 181 -0.82 -13.74 -4.59
C ASP A 181 -0.62 -12.27 -4.97
N VAL A 182 -0.01 -11.49 -4.08
CA VAL A 182 0.32 -10.08 -4.30
C VAL A 182 1.74 -9.85 -3.83
N SER A 183 2.47 -8.94 -4.47
CA SER A 183 3.86 -8.64 -4.15
C SER A 183 3.97 -7.73 -2.94
N MET A 184 2.95 -6.90 -2.68
CA MET A 184 2.95 -5.91 -1.61
C MET A 184 1.52 -5.51 -1.20
N SER A 185 1.34 -5.18 0.08
CA SER A 185 0.17 -4.48 0.62
C SER A 185 0.54 -3.14 1.24
N VAL A 186 -0.24 -2.11 0.96
CA VAL A 186 -0.07 -0.76 1.50
C VAL A 186 -1.31 -0.37 2.29
N ASN A 187 -1.11 0.05 3.53
CA ASN A 187 -2.16 0.51 4.44
C ASN A 187 -2.10 2.04 4.60
N MET A 188 -3.22 2.73 4.42
CA MET A 188 -3.39 4.17 4.69
C MET A 188 -4.49 4.39 5.73
N GLY A 189 -4.14 4.52 7.01
CA GLY A 189 -5.10 4.77 8.10
C GLY A 189 -6.05 3.60 8.43
N GLY A 190 -5.64 2.35 8.17
CA GLY A 190 -6.33 1.13 8.63
C GLY A 190 -5.51 0.34 9.65
N SER A 191 -5.97 -0.85 10.03
CA SER A 191 -5.29 -1.73 11.00
C SER A 191 -5.38 -3.21 10.60
N LEU A 192 -4.47 -4.01 11.14
CA LEU A 192 -4.51 -5.46 11.05
C LEU A 192 -5.43 -6.03 12.14
N ALA A 193 -6.39 -6.86 11.75
CA ALA A 193 -7.42 -7.39 12.65
C ALA A 193 -6.82 -8.09 13.88
N ASP A 194 -5.80 -8.92 13.70
CA ASP A 194 -5.01 -9.51 14.79
C ASP A 194 -3.56 -9.70 14.35
N SER A 195 -2.59 -9.30 15.17
CA SER A 195 -1.19 -9.47 14.81
C SER A 195 -0.77 -10.93 14.71
N SER A 196 -1.49 -11.87 15.32
CA SER A 196 -1.22 -13.32 15.17
C SER A 196 -1.41 -13.84 13.75
N TRP A 197 -2.18 -13.15 12.90
CA TRP A 197 -2.40 -13.55 11.50
C TRP A 197 -1.16 -13.39 10.65
N LEU A 198 -0.24 -12.49 11.04
CA LEU A 198 0.97 -12.22 10.27
C LEU A 198 2.01 -13.33 10.49
N ASN A 199 2.47 -13.91 9.40
CA ASN A 199 3.47 -14.99 9.34
C ASN A 199 4.66 -14.62 8.44
N GLN A 200 5.74 -15.42 8.52
CA GLN A 200 6.88 -15.33 7.62
C GLN A 200 6.50 -15.77 6.19
N GLY A 201 7.00 -15.04 5.19
CA GLY A 201 6.79 -15.34 3.77
C GLY A 201 5.55 -14.66 3.16
N GLU A 202 4.85 -13.84 3.94
CA GLU A 202 3.76 -13.01 3.43
C GLU A 202 4.30 -11.82 2.62
N ALA A 203 3.41 -11.21 1.83
CA ALA A 203 3.77 -10.07 0.99
C ALA A 203 4.31 -8.90 1.84
N ALA A 204 5.24 -8.14 1.27
CA ALA A 204 5.80 -6.97 1.94
C ALA A 204 4.71 -5.94 2.29
N MET A 205 4.90 -5.22 3.38
CA MET A 205 3.92 -4.31 3.94
C MET A 205 4.48 -2.91 4.09
N VAL A 206 3.72 -1.92 3.63
CA VAL A 206 3.98 -0.49 3.88
C VAL A 206 2.77 0.11 4.58
N ALA A 207 2.98 0.98 5.57
CA ALA A 207 1.90 1.65 6.26
C ALA A 207 2.12 3.16 6.35
N PHE A 208 1.07 3.91 6.08
CA PHE A 208 0.94 5.34 6.32
C PHE A 208 -0.11 5.52 7.40
N HIS A 209 0.29 6.03 8.56
CA HIS A 209 -0.59 6.02 9.72
C HIS A 209 -0.46 7.32 10.50
N CYS A 210 -1.57 8.03 10.63
CA CYS A 210 -1.65 9.17 11.53
C CYS A 210 -1.50 8.68 12.97
N LEU A 211 -0.50 9.19 13.68
CA LEU A 211 -0.19 8.74 15.04
C LEU A 211 -1.41 8.89 15.97
N ARG A 212 -2.25 9.89 15.70
CA ARG A 212 -3.43 10.30 16.48
C ARG A 212 -4.75 9.95 15.82
N ASP A 213 -4.79 8.94 14.96
CA ASP A 213 -6.05 8.45 14.39
C ASP A 213 -6.97 7.92 15.53
N PRO A 214 -8.18 8.49 15.71
CA PRO A 214 -9.08 8.09 16.78
C PRO A 214 -9.98 6.90 16.42
N TYR A 215 -9.99 6.45 15.16
CA TYR A 215 -10.86 5.37 14.67
C TYR A 215 -10.11 4.06 14.43
N ALA A 216 -8.86 4.17 13.94
CA ALA A 216 -7.93 3.06 13.77
C ALA A 216 -6.71 3.31 14.68
N PRO A 217 -6.38 2.42 15.63
CA PRO A 217 -5.27 2.68 16.54
C PRO A 217 -3.92 2.64 15.82
N PHE A 218 -3.02 3.56 16.16
CA PHE A 218 -1.65 3.57 15.64
C PHE A 218 -0.82 2.38 16.16
N ASP A 219 -1.02 2.03 17.43
CA ASP A 219 -0.40 0.88 18.12
C ASP A 219 -1.46 -0.22 18.39
N TYR A 220 -1.49 -0.87 19.55
CA TYR A 220 -2.63 -1.72 19.92
C TYR A 220 -3.81 -0.89 20.43
N GLY A 221 -5.02 -1.20 19.98
CA GLY A 221 -6.20 -0.49 20.47
C GLY A 221 -7.52 -0.99 19.91
N MET A 222 -8.60 -0.27 20.24
CA MET A 222 -9.95 -0.57 19.78
C MET A 222 -10.25 0.16 18.48
N VAL A 223 -10.85 -0.56 17.53
CA VAL A 223 -11.54 0.08 16.40
C VAL A 223 -12.81 0.73 16.89
N VAL A 224 -12.99 2.00 16.51
CA VAL A 224 -14.21 2.76 16.74
C VAL A 224 -14.88 3.03 15.40
N VAL A 225 -16.17 2.70 15.27
CA VAL A 225 -16.90 2.94 14.02
C VAL A 225 -17.41 4.38 13.93
N PRO A 226 -17.14 5.11 12.84
CA PRO A 226 -17.59 6.51 12.70
C PRO A 226 -19.11 6.70 12.74
N THR A 227 -19.89 5.67 12.44
CA THR A 227 -21.36 5.74 12.39
C THR A 227 -22.00 5.92 13.76
N THR A 228 -21.45 5.28 14.80
CA THR A 228 -22.02 5.26 16.17
C THR A 228 -21.03 5.66 17.25
N ASN A 229 -19.75 5.85 16.90
CA ASN A 229 -18.64 6.05 17.83
C ASN A 229 -18.53 4.95 18.90
N GLU A 230 -18.96 3.73 18.55
CA GLU A 230 -18.89 2.57 19.44
C GLU A 230 -17.64 1.72 19.19
N ASN A 231 -17.12 1.13 20.26
CA ASN A 231 -16.04 0.15 20.19
C ASN A 231 -16.53 -1.13 19.51
N VAL A 232 -15.75 -1.65 18.57
CA VAL A 232 -16.11 -2.89 17.87
C VAL A 232 -15.15 -4.03 18.19
N VAL A 233 -13.87 -3.90 17.86
CA VAL A 233 -12.91 -5.00 17.97
C VAL A 233 -11.50 -4.47 18.24
N PRO A 234 -10.71 -5.11 19.13
CA PRO A 234 -9.32 -4.74 19.33
C PRO A 234 -8.44 -5.24 18.18
N VAL A 235 -7.54 -4.39 17.69
CA VAL A 235 -6.73 -4.60 16.49
C VAL A 235 -5.28 -4.12 16.70
N SER A 236 -4.44 -4.38 15.71
CA SER A 236 -3.03 -3.96 15.67
C SER A 236 -2.82 -2.89 14.61
N GLY A 237 -2.33 -1.73 15.04
CA GLY A 237 -2.00 -0.60 14.19
C GLY A 237 -0.67 -0.74 13.45
N GLY A 238 -0.36 0.27 12.63
CA GLY A 238 0.83 0.31 11.78
C GLY A 238 2.14 0.17 12.56
N ASN A 239 2.18 0.74 13.77
CA ASN A 239 3.34 0.65 14.65
C ASN A 239 3.66 -0.78 15.11
N VAL A 240 2.63 -1.64 15.15
CA VAL A 240 2.74 -3.03 15.58
C VAL A 240 3.04 -3.94 14.40
N PHE A 241 2.18 -3.94 13.38
CA PHE A 241 2.26 -4.97 12.35
C PHE A 241 3.43 -4.76 11.40
N ILE A 242 3.89 -3.52 11.17
CA ILE A 242 5.10 -3.29 10.36
C ILE A 242 6.34 -3.80 11.09
N ARG A 243 6.46 -3.53 12.39
CA ARG A 243 7.55 -4.08 13.20
C ARG A 243 7.54 -5.61 13.14
N LYS A 244 6.39 -6.25 13.32
CA LYS A 244 6.26 -7.71 13.22
C LYS A 244 6.59 -8.24 11.82
N ALA A 245 6.24 -7.51 10.75
CA ALA A 245 6.59 -7.87 9.37
C ALA A 245 8.11 -7.85 9.17
N ASN A 246 8.80 -6.89 9.76
CA ASN A 246 10.25 -6.81 9.75
C ASN A 246 10.89 -7.94 10.58
N GLU A 247 10.33 -8.28 11.75
CA GLU A 247 10.79 -9.41 12.57
C GLU A 247 10.72 -10.76 11.80
N PHE A 248 9.77 -10.90 10.86
CA PHE A 248 9.67 -12.07 9.98
C PHE A 248 10.49 -11.97 8.69
N GLY A 249 11.10 -10.83 8.40
CA GLY A 249 11.84 -10.58 7.16
C GLY A 249 10.96 -10.32 5.93
N ASN A 250 9.65 -10.12 6.09
CA ASN A 250 8.73 -9.88 4.95
C ASN A 250 9.05 -8.56 4.22
N ASN A 251 9.76 -7.65 4.88
CA ASN A 251 10.16 -6.34 4.36
C ASN A 251 11.67 -6.25 4.03
N ASP A 252 12.39 -7.38 3.99
CA ASP A 252 13.85 -7.40 3.78
C ASP A 252 14.28 -6.77 2.45
N ALA A 253 13.41 -6.76 1.44
CA ALA A 253 13.65 -6.08 0.17
C ALA A 253 13.96 -4.58 0.35
N PHE A 254 13.47 -3.94 1.42
CA PHE A 254 13.69 -2.51 1.70
C PHE A 254 15.08 -2.22 2.29
N SER A 255 15.82 -3.24 2.72
CA SER A 255 17.13 -3.10 3.40
C SER A 255 18.19 -2.39 2.54
N SER A 256 18.04 -2.43 1.22
CA SER A 256 18.93 -1.77 0.27
C SER A 256 18.69 -0.26 0.13
N ILE A 257 17.59 0.28 0.68
CA ILE A 257 17.32 1.72 0.67
C ILE A 257 18.37 2.43 1.54
N PRO A 258 19.20 3.33 0.96
CA PRO A 258 20.28 4.00 1.68
C PRO A 258 19.80 4.70 2.95
N SER A 259 20.67 4.81 3.95
CA SER A 259 20.38 5.49 5.22
C SER A 259 20.27 7.02 5.11
N PHE A 260 20.62 7.60 3.96
CA PHE A 260 20.56 9.03 3.67
C PHE A 260 20.34 9.26 2.17
N GLY A 261 19.70 10.37 1.82
CA GLY A 261 19.59 10.86 0.43
C GLY A 261 18.24 10.62 -0.22
N ASP A 262 17.30 9.97 0.47
CA ASP A 262 15.88 9.98 0.13
C ASP A 262 15.11 10.76 1.20
N ALA A 263 14.68 11.98 0.87
CA ALA A 263 14.09 12.91 1.84
C ALA A 263 12.85 12.33 2.55
N TYR A 264 12.07 11.48 1.88
CA TYR A 264 10.88 10.87 2.47
C TYR A 264 11.24 9.75 3.45
N THR A 265 12.18 8.88 3.10
CA THR A 265 12.68 7.83 4.01
C THR A 265 13.43 8.42 5.19
N ASP A 266 14.26 9.44 4.97
CA ASP A 266 14.98 10.14 6.03
C ASP A 266 14.00 10.79 7.02
N ALA A 267 12.94 11.42 6.52
CA ALA A 267 11.87 11.96 7.35
C ALA A 267 11.19 10.87 8.19
N ALA A 268 10.80 9.75 7.59
CA ALA A 268 10.17 8.64 8.31
C ALA A 268 11.09 8.11 9.44
N ARG A 269 12.34 7.79 9.11
CA ARG A 269 13.34 7.25 10.05
C ARG A 269 13.66 8.21 11.19
N SER A 270 13.60 9.53 10.95
CA SER A 270 13.80 10.52 12.01
C SER A 270 12.76 10.46 13.14
N MET A 271 11.59 9.89 12.86
CA MET A 271 10.50 9.72 13.83
C MET A 271 10.56 8.40 14.58
N TYR A 272 11.38 7.44 14.13
CA TYR A 272 11.46 6.13 14.76
C TYR A 272 12.14 6.22 16.13
N GLY A 273 11.62 5.45 17.09
CA GLY A 273 12.06 5.47 18.50
C GLY A 273 11.68 6.73 19.27
N GLN A 274 11.03 7.72 18.64
CA GLN A 274 10.59 8.95 19.29
C GLN A 274 9.24 8.77 20.00
N THR A 275 9.07 9.48 21.11
CA THR A 275 7.82 9.53 21.88
C THR A 275 7.09 10.85 21.63
N TYR A 276 5.78 10.76 21.43
CA TYR A 276 4.92 11.90 21.17
C TYR A 276 3.72 11.90 22.11
N GLU A 277 3.21 13.09 22.43
CA GLU A 277 1.93 13.25 23.13
C GLU A 277 0.79 12.57 22.35
N TYR A 278 -0.15 11.96 23.07
CA TYR A 278 -1.21 11.14 22.50
C TYR A 278 -2.60 11.57 22.97
N ILE A 279 -3.63 11.01 22.33
CA ILE A 279 -5.01 11.53 22.39
C ILE A 279 -5.82 11.05 23.59
N TYR A 280 -5.34 10.05 24.33
CA TYR A 280 -6.08 9.44 25.44
C TYR A 280 -5.46 9.79 26.79
N ALA A 281 -6.27 10.24 27.74
CA ALA A 281 -5.77 10.54 29.10
C ALA A 281 -5.19 9.32 29.82
N SER A 282 -5.69 8.11 29.51
CA SER A 282 -5.16 6.84 30.04
C SER A 282 -3.83 6.42 29.42
N GLN A 283 -3.48 6.99 28.27
CA GLN A 283 -2.24 6.76 27.54
C GLN A 283 -1.82 8.09 26.91
N PRO A 284 -1.24 9.01 27.70
CA PRO A 284 -0.98 10.38 27.27
C PRO A 284 0.19 10.49 26.28
N GLU A 285 0.92 9.40 26.04
CA GLU A 285 2.07 9.35 25.13
C GLU A 285 2.07 8.03 24.34
N VAL A 286 2.67 8.06 23.17
CA VAL A 286 2.91 6.88 22.34
C VAL A 286 4.28 6.99 21.67
N THR A 287 4.99 5.86 21.63
CA THR A 287 6.32 5.76 21.03
C THR A 287 6.22 5.07 19.67
N VAL A 288 6.77 5.70 18.64
CA VAL A 288 6.99 5.02 17.36
C VAL A 288 8.06 3.96 17.57
N SER A 289 7.84 2.74 17.08
CA SER A 289 8.80 1.65 17.15
C SER A 289 10.18 2.10 16.67
N ALA A 290 11.25 1.48 17.18
CA ALA A 290 12.62 1.89 16.87
C ALA A 290 13.05 1.60 15.43
N ASP A 291 12.61 0.47 14.87
CA ASP A 291 13.00 0.03 13.51
C ASP A 291 11.82 -0.46 12.63
N PRO A 292 10.69 0.27 12.51
CA PRO A 292 9.54 -0.13 11.69
C PRO A 292 9.74 0.27 10.23
N GLU A 293 10.81 -0.20 9.58
CA GLU A 293 11.01 0.02 8.14
C GLU A 293 9.77 -0.40 7.33
N GLY A 294 9.27 0.50 6.47
CA GLY A 294 7.95 0.38 5.84
C GLY A 294 6.84 1.20 6.51
N LEU A 295 7.05 1.82 7.68
CA LEU A 295 6.09 2.71 8.33
C LEU A 295 6.42 4.19 8.10
N TYR A 296 5.47 4.96 7.61
CA TYR A 296 5.51 6.42 7.64
C TYR A 296 4.47 6.95 8.65
N PRO A 297 4.89 7.37 9.86
CA PRO A 297 3.99 7.97 10.82
C PRO A 297 3.70 9.43 10.44
N PHE A 298 2.44 9.82 10.38
CA PHE A 298 2.05 11.23 10.24
C PHE A 298 1.80 11.84 11.62
N ILE A 299 2.60 12.85 11.98
CA ILE A 299 2.53 13.54 13.27
C ILE A 299 1.78 14.87 13.08
N LEU A 300 0.44 14.84 13.19
CA LEU A 300 -0.41 16.03 13.10
C LEU A 300 -0.74 16.58 14.50
N PRO A 301 -0.91 17.90 14.69
CA PRO A 301 -1.25 18.47 16.00
C PRO A 301 -2.46 17.80 16.66
N ILE A 302 -2.46 17.75 18.00
CA ILE A 302 -3.61 17.30 18.77
C ILE A 302 -4.80 18.22 18.49
N ASN A 303 -5.96 17.64 18.21
CA ASN A 303 -7.22 18.34 18.02
C ASN A 303 -8.33 17.67 18.84
N SER A 304 -8.20 17.76 20.16
CA SER A 304 -9.12 17.12 21.12
C SER A 304 -10.03 18.10 21.87
N ASP A 305 -9.78 19.41 21.76
CA ASP A 305 -10.51 20.44 22.52
C ASP A 305 -11.81 20.92 21.83
N GLY A 306 -12.05 20.46 20.60
CA GLY A 306 -13.22 20.80 19.81
C GLY A 306 -14.48 20.00 20.18
N PRO A 307 -15.62 20.26 19.50
CA PRO A 307 -16.88 19.59 19.78
C PRO A 307 -16.89 18.07 19.50
N LEU A 308 -15.91 17.56 18.75
CA LEU A 308 -15.73 16.12 18.52
C LEU A 308 -14.86 15.44 19.57
N GLY A 309 -14.31 16.18 20.54
CA GLY A 309 -13.33 15.63 21.49
C GLY A 309 -12.17 14.97 20.73
N VAL A 310 -11.76 13.78 21.18
CA VAL A 310 -10.70 12.99 20.54
C VAL A 310 -10.96 12.69 19.05
N PHE A 311 -12.22 12.65 18.60
CA PHE A 311 -12.57 12.40 17.19
C PHE A 311 -12.33 13.60 16.26
N GLY A 312 -11.89 14.75 16.80
CA GLY A 312 -11.38 15.86 15.99
C GLY A 312 -9.97 15.62 15.45
N ASN A 313 -9.23 14.64 15.97
CA ASN A 313 -7.91 14.29 15.46
C ASN A 313 -8.00 13.69 14.05
N GLN A 314 -6.99 13.99 13.23
CA GLN A 314 -6.98 13.62 11.81
C GLN A 314 -6.45 12.20 11.61
N GLY A 315 -7.31 11.28 11.15
CA GLY A 315 -6.92 9.94 10.69
C GLY A 315 -6.62 9.85 9.18
N SER A 316 -7.20 10.75 8.38
CA SER A 316 -7.06 10.77 6.92
C SER A 316 -6.85 12.19 6.36
N PRO A 317 -5.73 12.86 6.67
CA PRO A 317 -5.47 14.23 6.22
C PRO A 317 -5.31 14.36 4.70
N TRP A 318 -5.16 13.22 4.00
CA TRP A 318 -5.18 13.12 2.55
C TRP A 318 -6.59 13.16 1.95
N ASP A 319 -7.67 13.03 2.73
CA ASP A 319 -9.05 13.08 2.20
C ASP A 319 -9.46 14.52 1.87
N TRP A 320 -10.19 14.71 0.76
CA TRP A 320 -10.85 15.98 0.44
C TRP A 320 -12.08 15.77 -0.46
N TRP A 321 -13.01 16.72 -0.38
CA TRP A 321 -14.22 16.78 -1.19
C TRP A 321 -14.51 18.22 -1.62
N ASP A 322 -15.40 18.36 -2.60
CA ASP A 322 -15.95 19.65 -3.01
C ASP A 322 -17.37 19.81 -2.45
N PHE A 323 -17.67 20.98 -1.86
CA PHE A 323 -18.95 21.18 -1.18
C PHE A 323 -20.13 21.22 -2.15
N ALA A 324 -19.97 21.83 -3.33
CA ALA A 324 -21.03 21.86 -4.33
C ALA A 324 -21.35 20.45 -4.85
N THR A 325 -20.31 19.63 -5.04
CA THR A 325 -20.46 18.21 -5.39
C THR A 325 -21.17 17.44 -4.28
N LEU A 326 -20.81 17.66 -3.01
CA LEU A 326 -21.50 17.04 -1.87
C LEU A 326 -22.99 17.43 -1.83
N GLN A 327 -23.32 18.71 -2.04
CA GLN A 327 -24.71 19.16 -2.10
C GLN A 327 -25.50 18.43 -3.20
N ALA A 328 -24.91 18.26 -4.39
CA ALA A 328 -25.55 17.54 -5.48
C ALA A 328 -25.77 16.05 -5.14
N VAL A 329 -24.77 15.39 -4.54
CA VAL A 329 -24.86 13.97 -4.13
C VAL A 329 -25.92 13.78 -3.05
N VAL A 330 -25.97 14.65 -2.04
CA VAL A 330 -26.99 14.61 -0.97
C VAL A 330 -28.39 14.83 -1.53
N ALA A 331 -28.59 15.85 -2.37
CA ALA A 331 -29.89 16.13 -2.97
C ALA A 331 -30.39 14.95 -3.84
N ALA A 332 -29.49 14.38 -4.65
CA ALA A 332 -29.83 13.21 -5.47
C ALA A 332 -30.16 11.97 -4.62
N THR A 333 -29.42 11.74 -3.54
CA THR A 333 -29.65 10.60 -2.65
C THR A 333 -30.97 10.74 -1.89
N ASN A 334 -31.25 11.93 -1.32
CA ASN A 334 -32.52 12.22 -0.65
C ASN A 334 -33.70 12.05 -1.60
N ALA A 335 -33.61 12.57 -2.82
CA ALA A 335 -34.65 12.40 -3.83
C ALA A 335 -34.87 10.93 -4.24
N ALA A 336 -33.80 10.14 -4.36
CA ALA A 336 -33.88 8.76 -4.80
C ALA A 336 -34.35 7.78 -3.70
N LEU A 337 -33.97 8.03 -2.45
CA LEU A 337 -34.14 7.08 -1.34
C LEU A 337 -35.08 7.57 -0.23
N GLY A 338 -35.61 8.80 -0.32
CA GLY A 338 -36.47 9.37 0.71
C GLY A 338 -35.73 9.63 2.03
N THR A 339 -34.42 9.89 1.97
CA THR A 339 -33.59 10.24 3.12
C THR A 339 -33.60 11.75 3.37
N GLU A 340 -33.13 12.16 4.55
CA GLU A 340 -33.08 13.56 5.00
C GLU A 340 -31.64 13.98 5.38
N PHE A 341 -30.64 13.52 4.62
CA PHE A 341 -29.25 13.91 4.85
C PHE A 341 -29.07 15.41 4.61
N ASP A 342 -28.24 16.08 5.42
CA ASP A 342 -27.93 17.50 5.26
C ASP A 342 -26.46 17.71 4.89
N ALA A 343 -26.23 18.24 3.69
CA ALA A 343 -24.88 18.47 3.16
C ALA A 343 -24.08 19.46 4.02
N THR A 344 -24.74 20.49 4.58
CA THR A 344 -24.10 21.51 5.40
C THR A 344 -23.55 20.89 6.69
N THR A 345 -24.34 20.06 7.36
CA THR A 345 -23.99 19.33 8.58
C THR A 345 -22.86 18.33 8.32
N LEU A 346 -22.96 17.55 7.24
CA LEU A 346 -21.90 16.61 6.85
C LEU A 346 -20.58 17.34 6.57
N ASN A 347 -20.62 18.43 5.81
CA ASN A 347 -19.44 19.24 5.52
C ASN A 347 -18.83 19.85 6.78
N ALA A 348 -19.66 20.46 7.64
CA ALA A 348 -19.21 21.05 8.90
C ALA A 348 -18.56 19.99 9.81
N THR A 349 -19.15 18.80 9.90
CA THR A 349 -18.62 17.70 10.70
C THR A 349 -17.30 17.18 10.13
N GLY A 350 -17.23 16.96 8.81
CA GLY A 350 -15.99 16.52 8.15
C GLY A 350 -14.84 17.52 8.31
N LEU A 351 -15.13 18.83 8.31
CA LEU A 351 -14.14 19.88 8.53
C LEU A 351 -13.57 19.88 9.95
N LEU A 352 -14.31 19.38 10.95
CA LEU A 352 -13.83 19.30 12.33
C LEU A 352 -12.75 18.21 12.49
N SER A 353 -12.90 17.06 11.81
CA SER A 353 -11.94 15.96 11.84
C SER A 353 -10.87 16.05 10.75
N ASN A 354 -11.02 16.95 9.77
CA ASN A 354 -10.04 17.23 8.72
C ASN A 354 -10.00 18.74 8.39
N PRO A 355 -9.51 19.57 9.33
CA PRO A 355 -9.49 21.02 9.14
C PRO A 355 -8.61 21.44 7.98
N GLY A 356 -9.09 22.40 7.18
CA GLY A 356 -8.39 22.86 5.98
C GLY A 356 -8.31 21.81 4.87
N MET A 357 -9.17 20.79 4.87
CA MET A 357 -9.27 19.85 3.76
C MET A 357 -9.47 20.60 2.43
N GLY A 358 -8.83 20.07 1.39
CA GLY A 358 -8.82 20.67 0.08
C GLY A 358 -7.82 19.94 -0.82
N GLN A 359 -7.94 20.16 -2.12
CA GLN A 359 -7.12 19.46 -3.11
C GLN A 359 -5.62 19.68 -2.87
N GLU A 360 -5.19 20.90 -2.56
CA GLU A 360 -3.78 21.20 -2.28
C GLU A 360 -3.25 20.39 -1.10
N LYS A 361 -3.93 20.45 0.05
CA LYS A 361 -3.57 19.67 1.24
C LYS A 361 -3.53 18.18 0.92
N GLY A 362 -4.59 17.64 0.32
CA GLY A 362 -4.68 16.22 0.00
C GLY A 362 -3.56 15.75 -0.94
N LEU A 363 -3.25 16.53 -1.97
CA LEU A 363 -2.14 16.23 -2.89
C LEU A 363 -0.77 16.32 -2.22
N THR A 364 -0.56 17.23 -1.26
CA THR A 364 0.69 17.29 -0.48
C THR A 364 0.92 16.01 0.35
N TYR A 365 -0.12 15.48 0.99
CA TYR A 365 -0.01 14.19 1.68
C TYR A 365 0.22 13.04 0.69
N LEU A 366 -0.48 13.04 -0.45
CA LEU A 366 -0.24 12.03 -1.49
C LEU A 366 1.17 12.11 -2.08
N ASP A 367 1.77 13.29 -2.20
CA ASP A 367 3.17 13.44 -2.61
C ASP A 367 4.11 12.73 -1.64
N THR A 368 3.92 12.95 -0.34
CA THR A 368 4.70 12.26 0.71
C THR A 368 4.51 10.74 0.66
N ILE A 369 3.26 10.29 0.52
CA ILE A 369 2.92 8.87 0.41
C ILE A 369 3.63 8.24 -0.79
N GLN A 370 3.58 8.89 -1.95
CA GLN A 370 4.19 8.39 -3.17
C GLN A 370 5.72 8.44 -3.10
N GLY A 371 6.29 9.51 -2.55
CA GLY A 371 7.72 9.65 -2.34
C GLY A 371 8.30 8.52 -1.50
N TYR A 372 7.64 8.16 -0.41
CA TYR A 372 8.06 7.05 0.45
C TYR A 372 7.75 5.66 -0.16
N LEU A 373 6.59 5.50 -0.81
CA LEU A 373 6.14 4.20 -1.30
C LEU A 373 6.95 3.71 -2.52
N GLN A 374 7.25 4.59 -3.47
CA GLN A 374 7.76 4.16 -4.77
C GLN A 374 9.13 3.47 -4.72
N PRO A 375 10.14 3.93 -3.94
CA PRO A 375 11.39 3.19 -3.79
C PRO A 375 11.20 1.76 -3.27
N ARG A 376 10.28 1.58 -2.32
CA ARG A 376 9.94 0.27 -1.73
C ARG A 376 9.22 -0.63 -2.73
N ALA A 377 8.30 -0.07 -3.51
CA ALA A 377 7.60 -0.77 -4.58
C ALA A 377 8.56 -1.24 -5.68
N VAL A 378 9.51 -0.38 -6.07
CA VAL A 378 10.56 -0.70 -7.05
C VAL A 378 11.41 -1.88 -6.59
N LEU A 379 11.84 -1.88 -5.33
CA LEU A 379 12.66 -2.96 -4.78
C LEU A 379 11.85 -4.25 -4.65
N GLN A 380 10.65 -4.18 -4.08
CA GLN A 380 9.82 -5.36 -3.82
C GLN A 380 9.32 -6.05 -5.09
N MET A 381 8.98 -5.28 -6.12
CA MET A 381 8.54 -5.82 -7.41
C MET A 381 9.68 -5.93 -8.43
N GLU A 382 10.92 -5.68 -8.01
CA GLU A 382 12.13 -5.73 -8.84
C GLU A 382 11.95 -4.98 -10.17
N LEU A 383 11.45 -3.74 -10.10
CA LEU A 383 11.15 -2.94 -11.28
C LEU A 383 12.43 -2.37 -11.90
N ALA A 384 12.44 -2.26 -13.23
CA ALA A 384 13.45 -1.50 -13.94
C ALA A 384 13.27 0.01 -13.65
N THR A 385 14.37 0.74 -13.51
CA THR A 385 14.35 2.17 -13.12
C THR A 385 15.02 3.09 -14.14
N GLY A 386 15.81 2.54 -15.05
CA GLY A 386 16.42 3.25 -16.17
C GLY A 386 15.57 3.27 -17.43
N ILE A 387 15.74 4.31 -18.24
CA ILE A 387 15.19 4.35 -19.61
C ILE A 387 15.86 3.23 -20.41
N GLY A 388 15.09 2.33 -21.01
CA GLY A 388 15.60 1.18 -21.77
C GLY A 388 16.28 0.10 -20.92
N GLU A 389 16.17 0.15 -19.59
CA GLU A 389 16.73 -0.87 -18.72
C GLU A 389 15.84 -2.14 -18.78
N SER A 390 16.37 -3.23 -19.33
CA SER A 390 15.77 -4.56 -19.22
C SER A 390 16.24 -5.24 -17.92
N ILE A 391 15.32 -5.83 -17.15
CA ILE A 391 15.65 -6.54 -15.90
C ILE A 391 16.62 -7.68 -16.17
N GLU A 392 16.41 -8.44 -17.25
CA GLU A 392 17.32 -9.53 -17.64
C GLU A 392 18.72 -9.00 -17.94
N VAL A 393 18.82 -7.86 -18.62
CA VAL A 393 20.09 -7.20 -18.94
C VAL A 393 20.75 -6.65 -17.66
N ARG A 394 19.98 -6.11 -16.71
CA ARG A 394 20.48 -5.62 -15.42
C ARG A 394 21.13 -6.73 -14.60
N ASP A 395 20.44 -7.87 -14.49
CA ASP A 395 20.84 -8.98 -13.64
C ASP A 395 22.00 -9.77 -14.26
N ALA A 396 22.06 -9.83 -15.60
CA ALA A 396 23.15 -10.41 -16.38
C ALA A 396 24.48 -9.65 -16.28
N MET A 397 24.44 -8.34 -16.03
CA MET A 397 25.63 -7.51 -16.06
C MET A 397 26.63 -7.91 -14.96
N LYS A 398 27.88 -8.26 -15.30
CA LYS A 398 28.94 -8.53 -14.30
C LYS A 398 30.12 -7.60 -14.49
N ILE A 399 30.72 -7.17 -13.38
CA ILE A 399 31.98 -6.40 -13.36
C ILE A 399 32.95 -7.11 -12.41
N TYR A 400 34.04 -7.65 -12.94
CA TYR A 400 34.99 -8.45 -12.17
C TYR A 400 36.43 -8.38 -12.70
N PRO A 401 37.45 -8.58 -11.85
CA PRO A 401 37.34 -8.63 -10.39
C PRO A 401 36.95 -7.25 -9.83
N ASN A 402 36.17 -7.23 -8.74
CA ASN A 402 35.80 -6.00 -8.04
C ASN A 402 35.94 -6.24 -6.51
N PRO A 403 37.00 -5.74 -5.84
CA PRO A 403 37.95 -4.73 -6.32
C PRO A 403 38.91 -5.20 -7.43
N SER A 404 39.28 -4.31 -8.34
CA SER A 404 40.15 -4.59 -9.50
C SER A 404 41.58 -4.09 -9.30
N VAL A 405 42.56 -4.79 -9.89
CA VAL A 405 43.97 -4.40 -9.91
C VAL A 405 44.49 -4.52 -11.34
N GLY A 406 44.83 -3.39 -11.95
CA GLY A 406 45.37 -3.28 -13.30
C GLY A 406 44.37 -3.50 -14.44
N TYR A 407 43.40 -4.39 -14.32
CA TYR A 407 42.34 -4.58 -15.31
C TYR A 407 40.99 -4.93 -14.67
N VAL A 408 39.92 -4.67 -15.40
CA VAL A 408 38.54 -5.08 -15.08
C VAL A 408 37.85 -5.60 -16.33
N VAL A 409 37.04 -6.64 -16.16
CA VAL A 409 36.15 -7.20 -17.18
C VAL A 409 34.72 -6.75 -16.88
N ILE A 410 34.04 -6.30 -17.92
CA ILE A 410 32.62 -5.96 -17.91
C ILE A 410 31.96 -6.92 -18.91
N GLU A 411 30.93 -7.62 -18.48
CA GLU A 411 30.18 -8.54 -19.35
C GLU A 411 28.68 -8.38 -19.17
N ASN A 412 27.94 -8.72 -20.22
CA ASN A 412 26.50 -8.90 -20.21
C ASN A 412 26.11 -10.00 -21.19
N ASP A 413 25.65 -11.15 -20.70
CA ASP A 413 25.29 -12.30 -21.55
C ASP A 413 23.87 -12.20 -22.16
N LYS A 414 23.17 -11.08 -21.95
CA LYS A 414 21.80 -10.84 -22.42
C LYS A 414 21.66 -9.73 -23.45
N ALA A 415 22.61 -8.79 -23.52
CA ALA A 415 22.59 -7.73 -24.51
C ALA A 415 24.00 -7.28 -24.89
N ASP A 416 24.17 -6.91 -26.15
CA ASP A 416 25.42 -6.31 -26.64
C ASP A 416 25.53 -4.86 -26.15
N MET A 417 26.74 -4.53 -25.70
CA MET A 417 27.08 -3.21 -25.21
C MET A 417 27.47 -2.33 -26.40
N SER A 418 27.13 -1.04 -26.35
CA SER A 418 27.46 -0.05 -27.38
C SER A 418 28.48 1.00 -26.88
N GLU A 419 28.37 1.42 -25.61
CA GLU A 419 29.27 2.41 -25.02
C GLU A 419 29.51 2.09 -23.54
N ILE A 420 30.74 2.34 -23.06
CA ILE A 420 31.08 2.24 -21.64
C ILE A 420 31.72 3.56 -21.19
N VAL A 421 31.15 4.15 -20.14
CA VAL A 421 31.59 5.39 -19.50
C VAL A 421 32.03 5.10 -18.07
N PHE A 422 33.26 5.49 -17.73
CA PHE A 422 33.79 5.42 -16.38
C PHE A 422 33.83 6.81 -15.77
N MET A 423 33.21 6.95 -14.59
CA MET A 423 33.22 8.17 -13.81
C MET A 423 33.96 7.96 -12.49
N ASP A 424 34.69 8.97 -12.01
CA ASP A 424 35.28 8.93 -10.67
C ASP A 424 34.21 9.13 -9.57
N GLY A 425 34.61 8.97 -8.30
CA GLY A 425 33.72 9.12 -7.15
C GLY A 425 33.11 10.51 -6.95
N ILE A 426 33.50 11.51 -7.75
CA ILE A 426 32.88 12.84 -7.77
C ILE A 426 32.10 13.13 -9.07
N GLY A 427 31.90 12.10 -9.91
CA GLY A 427 31.07 12.16 -11.12
C GLY A 427 31.77 12.72 -12.36
N ARG A 428 33.10 12.89 -12.35
CA ARG A 428 33.83 13.29 -13.56
C ARG A 428 34.06 12.09 -14.45
N VAL A 429 33.78 12.23 -15.75
CA VAL A 429 34.13 11.21 -16.75
C VAL A 429 35.65 11.10 -16.83
N VAL A 430 36.16 9.90 -16.58
CA VAL A 430 37.59 9.55 -16.61
C VAL A 430 37.94 8.84 -17.91
N PHE A 431 37.00 8.08 -18.46
CA PHE A 431 37.19 7.32 -19.68
C PHE A 431 35.85 7.01 -20.32
N THR A 432 35.83 7.02 -21.65
CA THR A 432 34.69 6.62 -22.47
C THR A 432 35.22 5.79 -23.63
N THR A 433 34.52 4.72 -23.98
CA THR A 433 34.83 3.90 -25.14
C THR A 433 33.54 3.39 -25.76
N GLU A 434 33.51 3.37 -27.09
CA GLU A 434 32.57 2.52 -27.82
C GLU A 434 33.03 1.08 -27.70
N VAL A 435 32.08 0.16 -27.65
CA VAL A 435 32.32 -1.28 -27.58
C VAL A 435 31.35 -1.97 -28.54
N GLU A 436 31.78 -3.11 -29.07
CA GLU A 436 30.92 -3.99 -29.86
C GLU A 436 30.96 -5.37 -29.19
N GLY A 437 29.79 -5.85 -28.77
CA GLY A 437 29.61 -7.16 -28.18
C GLY A 437 29.32 -7.19 -26.67
N SER A 438 29.23 -8.40 -26.13
CA SER A 438 28.77 -8.70 -24.77
C SER A 438 29.87 -8.69 -23.69
N GLN A 439 31.12 -8.45 -24.06
CA GLN A 439 32.24 -8.41 -23.10
C GLN A 439 33.30 -7.38 -23.48
N TYR A 440 33.78 -6.62 -22.49
CA TYR A 440 34.87 -5.66 -22.63
C TYR A 440 35.87 -5.78 -21.48
N THR A 441 37.17 -5.69 -21.80
CA THR A 441 38.23 -5.69 -20.79
C THR A 441 38.98 -4.37 -20.82
N LEU A 442 38.90 -3.61 -19.72
CA LEU A 442 39.64 -2.36 -19.55
C LEU A 442 40.94 -2.60 -18.79
N ASN A 443 42.06 -2.12 -19.31
CA ASN A 443 43.29 -1.93 -18.54
C ASN A 443 43.30 -0.53 -17.92
N HIS A 444 43.27 -0.46 -16.59
CA HIS A 444 43.23 0.78 -15.82
C HIS A 444 44.54 1.00 -15.03
N ARG A 445 45.66 0.41 -15.46
CA ARG A 445 46.97 0.68 -14.84
C ARG A 445 47.29 2.18 -14.91
N GLY A 446 47.66 2.75 -13.78
CA GLY A 446 47.97 4.19 -13.65
C GLY A 446 46.76 5.07 -13.35
N TRP A 447 45.55 4.51 -13.29
CA TRP A 447 44.40 5.23 -12.75
C TRP A 447 44.55 5.41 -11.23
N LYS A 448 43.92 6.44 -10.68
CA LYS A 448 43.93 6.68 -9.24
C LYS A 448 43.14 5.58 -8.53
N THR A 449 43.62 5.15 -7.38
CA THR A 449 42.89 4.24 -6.50
C THR A 449 41.63 4.93 -5.97
N GLY A 450 40.49 4.24 -5.96
CA GLY A 450 39.24 4.83 -5.50
C GLY A 450 37.99 4.13 -5.99
N ILE A 451 36.85 4.76 -5.74
CA ILE A 451 35.54 4.32 -6.24
C ILE A 451 35.30 4.96 -7.60
N TYR A 452 34.85 4.13 -8.53
CA TYR A 452 34.42 4.51 -9.86
C TYR A 452 33.00 4.01 -10.10
N PHE A 453 32.26 4.71 -10.97
CA PHE A 453 30.97 4.29 -11.48
C PHE A 453 31.12 3.98 -12.97
N VAL A 454 30.69 2.78 -13.35
CA VAL A 454 30.79 2.28 -14.73
C VAL A 454 29.39 2.24 -15.30
N THR A 455 29.10 3.14 -16.22
CA THR A 455 27.85 3.19 -16.98
C THR A 455 28.05 2.50 -18.31
N VAL A 456 27.21 1.53 -18.63
CA VAL A 456 27.21 0.78 -19.89
C VAL A 456 25.91 1.09 -20.62
N MET A 457 26.02 1.53 -21.86
CA MET A 457 24.90 1.66 -22.79
C MET A 457 24.82 0.42 -23.67
N PHE A 458 23.60 0.04 -24.07
CA PHE A 458 23.32 -1.16 -24.87
C PHE A 458 22.88 -0.80 -26.29
N GLU A 459 23.12 -1.68 -27.26
CA GLU A 459 22.76 -1.45 -28.67
C GLU A 459 21.25 -1.30 -28.88
N GLU A 460 20.45 -2.11 -28.20
CA GLU A 460 18.97 -2.04 -28.25
C GLU A 460 18.39 -0.85 -27.47
N GLY A 461 19.26 -0.01 -26.90
CA GLY A 461 18.90 1.13 -26.07
C GLY A 461 18.94 0.83 -24.58
N GLY A 462 19.07 1.89 -23.79
CA GLY A 462 19.14 1.86 -22.34
C GLY A 462 20.56 1.83 -21.76
N GLN A 463 20.65 2.00 -20.44
CA GLN A 463 21.93 2.07 -19.74
C GLN A 463 21.86 1.47 -18.34
N LEU A 464 22.99 0.92 -17.88
CA LEU A 464 23.19 0.38 -16.55
C LEU A 464 24.43 0.95 -15.90
N THR A 465 24.34 1.30 -14.61
CA THR A 465 25.49 1.78 -13.84
C THR A 465 25.84 0.83 -12.70
N LYS A 466 27.09 0.37 -12.64
CA LYS A 466 27.61 -0.43 -11.52
C LYS A 466 28.86 0.19 -10.89
N LYS A 467 29.01 -0.02 -9.59
CA LYS A 467 30.16 0.45 -8.81
C LYS A 467 31.38 -0.43 -9.06
N LEU A 468 32.54 0.18 -9.29
CA LEU A 468 33.85 -0.48 -9.38
C LEU A 468 34.80 0.11 -8.34
N ILE A 469 35.56 -0.73 -7.65
CA ILE A 469 36.61 -0.32 -6.71
C ILE A 469 37.97 -0.63 -7.34
N ILE A 470 38.76 0.40 -7.65
CA ILE A 470 40.12 0.26 -8.19
C ILE A 470 41.13 0.38 -7.05
N LYS A 471 42.03 -0.61 -6.95
CA LYS A 471 43.13 -0.67 -5.97
C LYS A 471 44.51 -0.40 -6.55
#